data_AF-A0A9W8JN49-F1
#
_entry.id   AF-A0A9W8JN49-F1
#
_cell.length_a   1.000
_cell.length_b   1.000
_cell.length_c   1.000
_cell.angle_alpha   90.00
_cell.angle_beta   90.00
_cell.angle_gamma   90.00
#
_symmetry.space_group_name_H-M   'P 1'
#
loop_
_entity.id
_entity.type
_entity.pdbx_description
1 polymer ?
#
loop_
_entity_poly.entity_id
_entity_poly.type
_entity_poly.pdbx_seq_one_letter_code
_entity_poly.pdbx_strand_id
1 'polypeptide(L)'
;MSLGDRSKSGLGDRTITLSVKVDMQGNFLDYKARAGLVHKIRKVTYHDVDQVLGIPPRMTHYPFGGPQEPPEHTTTFTEDEVTDLHILNRLMDAQIKRRLANGHAL
;
A
#
# COMPACT_ATOMS: atom_id res chain seq x y z
N MET A 1 -11.08 -16.94 -4.08
CA MET A 1 -11.70 -15.63 -3.76
C MET A 1 -10.60 -14.69 -3.35
N SER A 2 -10.47 -13.53 -4.02
CA SER A 2 -9.51 -12.48 -3.68
C SER A 2 -10.21 -11.34 -2.94
N LEU A 3 -9.43 -10.56 -2.16
CA LEU A 3 -9.94 -9.35 -1.51
C LEU A 3 -10.38 -8.33 -2.57
N GLY A 4 -11.55 -7.74 -2.38
CA GLY A 4 -12.14 -6.76 -3.29
C GLY A 4 -12.96 -7.37 -4.43
N ASP A 5 -13.11 -8.69 -4.52
CA ASP A 5 -13.93 -9.31 -5.56
C ASP A 5 -15.43 -9.04 -5.36
N ARG A 6 -15.87 -8.84 -4.11
CA ARG A 6 -17.28 -8.53 -3.80
C ARG A 6 -17.56 -7.04 -3.71
N SER A 7 -16.53 -6.17 -3.84
CA SER A 7 -16.71 -4.72 -3.66
C SER A 7 -17.71 -4.11 -4.63
N LYS A 8 -17.76 -4.58 -5.89
CA LYS A 8 -18.74 -4.15 -6.90
C LYS A 8 -20.19 -4.50 -6.55
N SER A 9 -20.40 -5.53 -5.73
CA SER A 9 -21.74 -5.96 -5.30
C SER A 9 -22.24 -5.22 -4.06
N GLY A 10 -21.45 -4.29 -3.50
CA GLY A 10 -21.76 -3.59 -2.24
C GLY A 10 -21.70 -4.49 -0.99
N LEU A 11 -21.50 -5.80 -1.17
CA LEU A 11 -21.34 -6.76 -0.08
C LEU A 11 -19.94 -6.63 0.53
N GLY A 12 -19.88 -6.68 1.87
CA GLY A 12 -18.61 -6.66 2.59
C GLY A 12 -17.82 -7.95 2.39
N ASP A 13 -16.49 -7.82 2.31
CA ASP A 13 -15.59 -8.96 2.27
C ASP A 13 -15.26 -9.44 3.68
N ARG A 14 -15.44 -10.74 3.93
CA ARG A 14 -15.03 -11.40 5.17
C ARG A 14 -13.51 -11.48 5.20
N THR A 15 -12.91 -10.91 6.22
CA THR A 15 -11.45 -10.85 6.34
C THR A 15 -11.00 -11.01 7.79
N ILE A 16 -9.72 -11.30 7.98
CA ILE A 16 -9.03 -11.16 9.27
C ILE A 16 -8.26 -9.84 9.20
N THR A 17 -8.57 -8.91 10.10
CA THR A 17 -7.88 -7.63 10.20
C THR A 17 -6.81 -7.69 11.30
N LEU A 18 -5.66 -7.09 11.02
CA LEU A 18 -4.61 -6.82 11.99
C LEU A 18 -4.50 -5.32 12.17
N SER A 19 -4.91 -4.82 13.34
CA SER A 19 -4.71 -3.41 13.72
C SER A 19 -3.43 -3.30 14.52
N VAL A 20 -2.59 -2.32 14.19
CA VAL A 20 -1.30 -2.12 14.87
C VAL A 20 -1.15 -0.65 15.26
N LYS A 21 -0.74 -0.40 16.50
CA LYS A 21 -0.33 0.92 16.97
C LYS A 21 1.17 1.06 16.78
N VAL A 22 1.60 2.10 16.09
CA VAL A 22 3.00 2.33 15.74
C VAL A 22 3.41 3.71 16.23
N ASP A 23 4.63 3.85 16.75
CA ASP A 23 5.22 5.17 17.02
C ASP A 23 5.94 5.74 15.79
N MET A 24 6.44 6.97 15.91
CA MET A 24 7.16 7.67 14.83
C MET A 24 8.55 7.09 14.55
N GLN A 25 9.07 6.21 15.42
CA GLN A 25 10.32 5.48 15.23
C GLN A 25 10.08 4.12 14.56
N GLY A 26 8.83 3.76 14.27
CA GLY A 26 8.47 2.49 13.68
C GLY A 26 8.38 1.34 14.69
N ASN A 27 8.32 1.61 15.99
CA ASN A 27 8.09 0.56 16.98
C ASN A 27 6.62 0.19 17.05
N PHE A 28 6.37 -1.12 17.17
CA PHE A 28 5.02 -1.64 17.39
C PHE A 28 4.71 -1.56 18.89
N LEU A 29 3.76 -0.71 19.24
CA LEU A 29 3.35 -0.49 20.62
C LEU A 29 2.27 -1.46 21.06
N ASP A 30 1.36 -1.82 20.16
CA ASP A 30 0.24 -2.72 20.41
C ASP A 30 -0.28 -3.31 19.09
N TYR A 31 -0.92 -4.48 19.16
CA TYR A 31 -1.59 -5.09 18.02
C TYR A 31 -2.82 -5.89 18.43
N LYS A 32 -3.81 -5.97 17.55
CA LYS A 32 -4.99 -6.82 17.77
C LYS A 32 -5.54 -7.39 16.47
N ALA A 33 -5.63 -8.72 16.43
CA ALA A 33 -6.23 -9.47 15.33
C ALA A 33 -7.73 -9.68 15.56
N ARG A 34 -8.55 -9.50 14.53
CA ARG A 34 -10.01 -9.71 14.60
C ARG A 34 -10.55 -10.27 13.29
N ALA A 35 -11.57 -11.12 13.37
CA ALA A 35 -12.42 -11.36 12.22
C ALA A 35 -13.32 -10.13 11.98
N GLY A 36 -13.52 -9.75 10.73
CA GLY A 36 -14.29 -8.57 10.38
C GLY A 36 -14.84 -8.58 8.96
N LEU A 37 -15.63 -7.55 8.65
CA LEU A 37 -16.12 -7.24 7.32
C LEU A 37 -15.52 -5.91 6.86
N VAL A 38 -14.93 -5.88 5.67
CA VAL A 38 -14.41 -4.65 5.06
C VAL A 38 -15.29 -4.26 3.88
N HIS A 39 -15.63 -2.97 3.83
CA HIS A 39 -16.42 -2.36 2.76
C HIS A 39 -15.58 -1.30 2.03
N LYS A 40 -16.06 -0.86 0.86
CA LYS A 40 -15.44 0.23 0.08
C LYS A 40 -13.98 -0.03 -0.31
N ILE A 41 -13.66 -1.28 -0.66
CA ILE A 41 -12.32 -1.65 -1.12
C ILE A 41 -12.07 -1.01 -2.48
N ARG A 42 -11.05 -0.16 -2.54
CA ARG A 42 -10.53 0.41 -3.78
C ARG A 42 -9.36 -0.45 -4.28
N LYS A 43 -9.42 -0.85 -5.55
CA LYS A 43 -8.29 -1.49 -6.24
C LYS A 43 -7.48 -0.38 -6.90
N VAL A 44 -6.20 -0.28 -6.55
CA VAL A 44 -5.25 0.69 -7.08
C VAL A 44 -3.97 -0.02 -7.48
N THR A 45 -3.22 0.54 -8.42
CA THR A 45 -1.93 -0.04 -8.84
C THR A 45 -0.79 0.57 -8.02
N TYR A 46 0.33 -0.14 -7.92
CA TYR A 46 1.56 0.43 -7.34
C TYR A 46 2.01 1.68 -8.10
N HIS A 47 1.82 1.69 -9.43
CA HIS A 47 2.19 2.82 -10.27
C HIS A 47 1.38 4.08 -9.94
N ASP A 48 0.06 3.94 -9.74
CA ASP A 48 -0.80 5.05 -9.33
C ASP A 48 -0.37 5.62 -7.96
N VAL A 49 -0.03 4.74 -7.01
CA VAL A 49 0.45 5.15 -5.68
C VAL A 49 1.81 5.85 -5.77
N ASP A 50 2.75 5.31 -6.53
CA ASP A 50 4.08 5.90 -6.73
C ASP A 50 3.96 7.30 -7.34
N GLN A 51 3.10 7.48 -8.35
CA GLN A 51 2.91 8.77 -8.98
C GLN A 51 2.32 9.80 -8.01
N VAL A 52 1.31 9.43 -7.22
CA VAL A 52 0.71 10.32 -6.19
C VAL A 52 1.75 10.75 -5.16
N LEU A 53 2.65 9.84 -4.79
CA LEU A 53 3.72 10.12 -3.85
C LEU A 53 4.92 10.87 -4.48
N GLY A 54 4.89 11.13 -5.79
CA GLY A 54 5.99 11.76 -6.53
C GLY A 54 7.22 10.86 -6.68
N ILE A 55 7.05 9.54 -6.55
CA ILE A 55 8.13 8.57 -6.69
C ILE A 55 8.34 8.31 -8.18
N PRO A 56 9.57 8.51 -8.71
CA PRO A 56 9.83 8.31 -10.12
C PRO A 56 9.65 6.84 -10.51
N PRO A 57 9.09 6.55 -11.70
CA PRO A 57 8.93 5.18 -12.17
C PRO A 57 10.30 4.51 -12.27
N ARG A 58 10.38 3.26 -11.80
CA ARG A 58 11.58 2.45 -11.99
C ARG A 58 11.69 2.08 -13.47
N MET A 59 12.81 2.41 -14.10
CA MET A 59 13.09 1.94 -15.46
C MET A 59 13.19 0.41 -15.42
N THR A 60 12.13 -0.25 -15.89
CA THR A 60 12.12 -1.70 -15.99
C THR A 60 12.81 -2.09 -17.28
N HIS A 61 13.93 -2.80 -17.17
CA HIS A 61 14.58 -3.38 -18.33
C HIS A 61 13.94 -4.73 -18.66
N TYR A 62 13.42 -4.87 -19.88
CA TYR A 62 12.85 -6.12 -20.37
C TYR A 62 13.85 -6.83 -21.29
N PRO A 63 14.56 -7.87 -20.81
CA PRO A 63 15.63 -8.52 -21.58
C PRO A 63 15.15 -9.23 -22.85
N PHE A 64 13.84 -9.45 -23.01
CA PHE A 64 13.23 -10.10 -24.18
C PHE A 64 12.20 -9.22 -24.91
N GLY A 65 12.24 -7.91 -24.66
CA GLY A 65 11.23 -6.98 -25.16
C GLY A 65 9.97 -7.00 -24.29
N GLY A 66 9.52 -5.82 -23.89
CA GLY A 66 8.32 -5.63 -23.08
C GLY A 66 7.81 -4.20 -23.27
N PRO A 67 6.59 -3.90 -22.81
CA PRO A 67 6.05 -2.54 -22.90
C PRO A 67 7.01 -1.57 -22.22
N GLN A 68 7.51 -0.59 -22.99
CA GLN A 68 8.44 0.43 -22.49
C GLN A 68 7.72 1.51 -21.67
N GLU A 69 6.41 1.66 -21.89
CA GLU A 69 5.63 2.74 -21.28
C GLU A 69 5.00 2.27 -19.96
N PRO A 70 5.05 3.11 -18.91
CA PRO A 70 4.30 2.86 -17.69
C PRO A 70 2.80 2.71 -18.01
N PRO A 71 2.06 1.85 -17.30
CA PRO A 71 0.62 1.75 -17.49
C PRO A 71 -0.06 3.09 -17.21
N GLU A 72 -1.02 3.48 -18.03
CA GLU A 72 -1.75 4.75 -17.85
C GLU A 72 -2.43 4.83 -16.48
N HIS A 73 -2.43 6.04 -15.92
CA HIS A 73 -3.11 6.33 -14.66
C HIS A 73 -4.62 6.22 -14.82
N THR A 74 -5.20 5.28 -14.10
CA THR A 74 -6.64 5.02 -14.16
C THR A 74 -7.38 5.43 -12.90
N THR A 75 -6.64 5.81 -11.86
CA THR A 75 -7.21 6.05 -10.52
C THR A 75 -7.04 7.50 -10.09
N THR A 76 -8.14 8.17 -9.75
CA THR A 76 -8.14 9.49 -9.10
C THR A 76 -8.21 9.34 -7.58
N PHE A 77 -7.47 10.16 -6.84
CA PHE A 77 -7.46 10.13 -5.37
C PHE A 77 -8.07 11.42 -4.81
N THR A 78 -8.75 11.31 -3.67
CA THR A 78 -9.20 12.48 -2.90
C THR A 78 -8.03 13.06 -2.10
N GLU A 79 -8.15 14.30 -1.64
CA GLU A 79 -7.11 14.95 -0.83
C GLU A 79 -6.83 14.19 0.48
N ASP A 80 -7.86 13.65 1.12
CA ASP A 80 -7.74 12.79 2.31
C ASP A 80 -6.94 11.52 2.01
N GLU A 81 -7.21 10.87 0.88
CA GLU A 81 -6.50 9.65 0.48
C GLU A 81 -5.02 9.93 0.16
N VAL A 82 -4.72 11.06 -0.49
CA VAL A 82 -3.34 11.50 -0.73
C VAL A 82 -2.62 11.73 0.59
N THR A 83 -3.30 12.36 1.57
CA THR A 83 -2.76 12.57 2.92
C THR A 83 -2.45 11.25 3.62
N ASP A 84 -3.38 10.30 3.57
CA ASP A 84 -3.21 8.96 4.14
C ASP A 84 -2.04 8.21 3.51
N LEU A 85 -1.90 8.27 2.17
CA LEU A 85 -0.77 7.66 1.45
C LEU A 85 0.57 8.27 1.89
N HIS A 86 0.65 9.58 2.09
CA HIS A 86 1.86 10.22 2.61
C HIS A 86 2.19 9.78 4.05
N ILE A 87 1.18 9.60 4.90
CA ILE A 87 1.37 9.07 6.27
C ILE A 87 1.92 7.64 6.21
N LEU A 88 1.34 6.78 5.37
CA LEU A 88 1.81 5.42 5.17
C LEU A 88 3.25 5.37 4.65
N ASN A 89 3.61 6.24 3.70
CA ASN A 89 4.97 6.30 3.15
C ASN A 89 6.00 6.71 4.21
N ARG A 90 5.69 7.70 5.05
CA ARG A 90 6.57 8.12 6.17
C ARG A 90 6.79 6.99 7.17
N LEU A 91 5.73 6.24 7.48
CA LEU A 91 5.83 5.10 8.38
C LEU A 91 6.66 3.96 7.76
N MET A 92 6.54 3.74 6.45
CA MET A 92 7.37 2.79 5.71
C MET A 92 8.86 3.15 5.80
N ASP A 93 9.23 4.42 5.61
CA ASP A 93 10.62 4.87 5.72
C ASP A 93 11.22 4.60 7.10
N ALA A 94 10.44 4.82 8.17
CA ALA A 94 10.86 4.50 9.54
C ALA A 94 11.09 2.97 9.71
N GLN A 95 10.19 2.15 9.16
CA GLN A 95 10.32 0.68 9.21
C GLN A 95 11.55 0.18 8.43
N ILE A 96 11.83 0.75 7.26
CA ILE A 96 13.00 0.39 6.44
C ILE A 96 14.28 0.73 7.19
N LYS A 97 14.39 1.97 7.71
CA LYS A 97 15.55 2.40 8.51
C LYS A 97 15.80 1.47 9.69
N ARG A 98 14.75 1.06 10.39
CA ARG A 98 14.84 0.10 11.50
C ARG A 98 15.31 -1.28 11.06
N ARG A 99 14.79 -1.84 9.95
CA ARG A 99 15.22 -3.15 9.43
C ARG A 99 16.70 -3.15 9.07
N LEU A 100 17.18 -2.08 8.42
CA LEU A 100 18.58 -1.91 8.09
C LEU A 100 19.45 -1.79 9.34
N ALA A 101 19.03 -1.01 10.35
CA ALA A 101 19.75 -0.89 11.61
C ALA A 101 19.85 -2.22 12.38
N ASN A 102 18.85 -3.09 12.25
CA ASN A 102 18.82 -4.41 12.88
C ASN A 102 19.57 -5.49 12.08
N GLY A 103 20.19 -5.15 10.94
CA GLY A 103 21.01 -6.08 10.15
C GLY A 103 20.22 -7.03 9.25
N HIS A 104 18.93 -6.78 9.03
CA HIS A 104 18.11 -7.57 8.11
C HIS A 104 18.15 -6.89 6.74
N ALA A 105 19.10 -7.31 5.88
CA ALA A 105 19.16 -6.86 4.48
C ALA A 105 18.10 -7.58 3.62
N LEU A 106 17.60 -6.88 2.60
CA LEU A 106 16.69 -7.39 1.55
C LEU A 106 17.42 -8.30 0.57
#